data_AF-L5N1H4-F1
#
_entry.id   AF-L5N1H4-F1
#
_cell.length_a   1.000
_cell.length_b   1.000
_cell.length_c   1.000
_cell.angle_alpha   90.00
_cell.angle_beta   90.00
_cell.angle_gamma   90.00
#
_symmetry.space_group_name_H-M   'P 1'
#
loop_
_entity.id
_entity.type
_entity.pdbx_description
1 polymer ?
#
loop_
_entity_poly.entity_id
_entity_poly.type
_entity_poly.pdbx_seq_one_letter_code
_entity_poly.pdbx_strand_id
1 'polypeptide(L)' 'MGIRSIMKSERILLLASGKRKRKAIARLLEGEVDVNFPASILMNHPNVTLILDKEAYGVEEGNDA' A
#
# COMPACT_ATOMS: atom_id res chain seq x y z
N MET A 1 17.39 -5.60 5.64
CA MET A 1 16.67 -4.71 6.57
C MET A 1 15.38 -5.39 7.00
N GLY A 2 14.98 -5.27 8.27
CA GLY A 2 13.74 -5.88 8.77
C GLY A 2 12.60 -4.87 8.91
N ILE A 3 11.38 -5.36 9.12
CA ILE A 3 10.18 -4.52 9.26
C ILE A 3 10.30 -3.55 10.44
N ARG A 4 10.90 -3.98 11.55
CA ARG A 4 11.20 -3.14 12.71
C ARG A 4 12.07 -1.93 12.37
N SER A 5 13.01 -2.07 11.44
CA SER A 5 13.87 -0.96 11.02
C SER A 5 13.09 0.04 10.15
N ILE A 6 12.20 -0.45 9.28
CA ILE A 6 11.33 0.39 8.45
C ILE A 6 10.39 1.23 9.31
N MET A 7 9.76 0.62 10.32
CA MET A 7 8.83 1.30 11.24
C MET A 7 9.47 2.36 12.14
N LYS A 8 10.82 2.46 12.17
CA LYS A 8 11.55 3.53 12.88
C LYS A 8 11.84 4.76 12.01
N SER A 9 11.49 4.70 10.72
CA SER A 9 11.73 5.82 9.80
C SER A 9 10.84 7.00 10.17
N GLU A 10 11.25 8.24 9.91
CA GLU A 10 10.36 9.39 10.15
C GLU A 10 9.16 9.42 9.19
N ARG A 11 9.36 8.92 7.96
CA ARG A 11 8.35 8.84 6.90
C ARG A 11 8.54 7.56 6.08
N ILE A 12 7.44 7.02 5.58
CA ILE A 12 7.43 5.90 4.65
C ILE A 12 6.75 6.36 3.35
N LEU A 13 7.47 6.26 2.23
CA LEU A 13 6.92 6.48 0.89
C LEU A 13 6.80 5.13 0.18
N LEU A 14 5.58 4.70 -0.10
CA LEU A 14 5.29 3.44 -0.78
C LEU A 14 4.82 3.71 -2.21
N LEU A 15 5.61 3.26 -3.19
CA LEU A 15 5.31 3.38 -4.61
C LEU A 15 4.81 2.02 -5.13
N ALA A 16 3.67 2.00 -5.82
CA ALA A 16 3.23 0.81 -6.53
C ALA A 16 2.53 1.16 -7.84
N SER A 17 2.82 0.37 -8.88
CA SER A 17 2.32 0.60 -10.22
C SER A 17 1.97 -0.72 -10.90
N GLY A 18 0.96 -0.67 -11.76
CA GLY A 18 0.52 -1.74 -12.64
C GLY A 18 -0.55 -2.64 -12.03
N LYS A 19 -1.42 -3.16 -12.91
CA LYS A 19 -2.55 -4.03 -12.58
C LYS A 19 -2.20 -5.23 -11.70
N ARG A 20 -0.97 -5.77 -11.82
CA ARG A 20 -0.49 -6.90 -11.00
C ARG A 20 -0.47 -6.60 -9.49
N LYS A 21 -0.39 -5.32 -9.10
CA LYS A 21 -0.34 -4.89 -7.71
C LYS A 21 -1.72 -4.62 -7.11
N ARG A 22 -2.77 -4.54 -7.92
CA ARG A 22 -4.15 -4.21 -7.50
C ARG A 22 -4.62 -5.01 -6.28
N LYS A 23 -4.50 -6.33 -6.30
CA LYS A 23 -4.92 -7.19 -5.17
C LYS A 23 -4.14 -6.89 -3.87
N ALA A 24 -2.84 -6.67 -3.98
CA ALA A 24 -2.00 -6.35 -2.83
C ALA A 24 -2.31 -4.95 -2.28
N ILE A 25 -2.61 -3.99 -3.15
CA ILE A 25 -3.00 -2.63 -2.76
C ILE A 25 -4.38 -2.62 -2.10
N ALA A 26 -5.37 -3.28 -2.69
CA ALA A 26 -6.70 -3.40 -2.08
C ALA A 26 -6.60 -3.97 -0.65
N ARG A 27 -5.87 -5.07 -0.51
CA ARG A 27 -5.60 -5.69 0.79
C ARG A 27 -4.82 -4.78 1.76
N LEU A 28 -3.87 -3.99 1.25
CA LEU A 28 -3.12 -3.05 2.07
C LEU A 28 -4.01 -1.92 2.60
N LEU A 29 -5.00 -1.49 1.81
CA LEU A 29 -5.95 -0.43 2.16
C LEU A 29 -7.06 -0.91 3.13
N GLU A 30 -7.34 -2.21 3.21
CA GLU A 30 -8.23 -2.79 4.22
C GLU A 30 -7.71 -2.59 5.66
N GLY A 31 -6.39 -2.43 5.82
CA GLY A 31 -5.75 -2.08 7.10
C GLY A 31 -5.58 -3.23 8.09
N GLU A 32 -5.95 -4.47 7.71
CA GLU A 32 -5.74 -5.64 8.56
C GLU A 32 -4.27 -6.09 8.58
N VAL A 33 -3.69 -6.19 9.78
CA VAL A 33 -2.31 -6.65 9.97
C VAL A 33 -2.24 -8.17 9.86
N ASP A 34 -1.43 -8.67 8.93
CA ASP A 34 -1.15 -10.10 8.75
C ASP A 34 0.36 -10.35 8.60
N VAL A 35 0.87 -11.34 9.34
CA VAL A 35 2.26 -11.81 9.31
C VAL A 35 2.63 -12.41 7.94
N ASN A 36 1.68 -13.02 7.22
CA ASN A 36 1.88 -13.53 5.87
C ASN A 36 1.86 -12.41 4.81
N PHE A 37 1.49 -11.19 5.19
CA PHE A 37 1.53 -10.00 4.34
C PHE A 37 2.24 -8.84 5.05
N PRO A 38 3.58 -8.86 5.11
CA PRO A 38 4.36 -7.93 5.94
C PRO A 38 4.15 -6.44 5.66
N ALA A 39 3.67 -6.08 4.46
CA ALA A 39 3.37 -4.69 4.12
C ALA A 39 2.17 -4.13 4.91
N SER A 40 1.28 -4.98 5.41
CA SER A 40 0.08 -4.58 6.18
C SER A 40 0.39 -3.68 7.38
N ILE A 41 1.46 -3.99 8.13
CA ILE A 41 1.85 -3.23 9.33
C ILE A 41 2.31 -1.80 9.00
N LEU A 42 2.66 -1.51 7.74
CA LEU A 42 3.13 -0.18 7.36
C LEU A 42 2.06 0.88 7.60
N MET A 43 0.78 0.53 7.47
CA MET A 43 -0.35 1.43 7.73
C MET A 43 -0.46 1.88 9.19
N ASN A 44 0.21 1.20 10.13
CA ASN A 44 0.27 1.62 11.53
C ASN A 44 1.32 2.72 11.78
N HIS A 45 2.16 3.04 10.79
CA HIS A 45 3.12 4.11 10.92
C HIS A 45 2.41 5.48 10.80
N PRO A 46 2.69 6.45 11.70
CA PRO A 46 1.96 7.72 11.71
C PRO A 46 2.17 8.59 10.46
N ASN A 47 3.19 8.29 9.64
CA ASN A 47 3.52 9.07 8.45
C ASN A 47 3.83 8.16 7.26
N VAL A 48 2.80 7.85 6.49
CA VAL A 48 2.89 7.00 5.29
C VAL A 48 2.25 7.71 4.12
N THR A 49 2.96 7.77 3.00
CA THR A 49 2.44 8.24 1.73
C THR A 49 2.44 7.09 0.73
N LEU A 50 1.28 6.79 0.15
CA LEU A 50 1.15 5.87 -0.97
C LEU A 50 1.06 6.66 -2.27
N ILE A 51 1.90 6.32 -3.24
CA ILE A 51 1.78 6.80 -4.62
C ILE A 51 1.47 5.61 -5.50
N LEU A 52 0.30 5.65 -6.11
CA LEU A 52 -0.27 4.58 -6.90
C LEU A 52 -0.63 5.10 -8.29
N ASP A 53 -0.44 4.26 -9.31
CA ASP A 53 -1.10 4.52 -10.60
C ASP A 53 -2.55 4.04 -10.60
N LYS A 54 -3.31 4.45 -11.63
CA LYS A 54 -4.72 4.09 -11.77
C LYS A 54 -4.92 2.57 -11.81
N GLU A 55 -4.04 1.84 -12.47
CA GLU A 55 -4.14 0.39 -12.61
C GLU A 55 -3.98 -0.36 -11.28
N ALA A 56 -3.03 0.08 -10.45
CA ALA A 56 -2.75 -0.47 -9.12
C ALA A 56 -3.81 -0.07 -8.10
N TYR A 57 -4.37 1.14 -8.18
CA TYR A 57 -5.49 1.54 -7.34
C TYR A 57 -6.79 0.83 -7.73
N GLY A 58 -6.99 0.57 -9.03
CA GLY A 58 -8.19 -0.09 -9.55
C GLY A 58 -9.26 0.87 -10.06
N VAL A 59 -8.91 2.12 -10.38
CA VAL A 59 -9.80 2.99 -11.17
C VAL A 59 -9.78 2.48 -12.61
N GLU A 60 -10.93 2.06 -13.14
CA GLU A 60 -11.08 1.80 -14.57
C GLU A 60 -11.55 3.10 -15.24
N GLU A 61 -10.85 3.54 -16.29
CA GLU A 61 -11.27 4.71 -17.07
C GLU A 61 -12.56 4.37 -17.83
N GLY A 62 -13.73 4.65 -17.26
CA GLY A 62 -14.98 4.52 -18.01
C GLY A 62 -16.30 4.31 -17.27
N ASN A 63 -16.55 4.93 -16.10
CA ASN A 63 -17.93 5.08 -15.61
C ASN A 63 -18.12 6.24 -14.63
N ASP A 64 -17.71 7.45 -15.02
CA ASP A 64 -18.39 8.65 -14.55
C ASP A 64 -19.51 8.93 -15.55
N ALA A 65 -20.72 8.44 -15.23
CA ALA A 65 -21.97 8.87 -15.83
C ALA A 65 -22.48 10.13 -15.12
#